data_AF-A0A8W8HY44-F1
#
_entry.id   AF-A0A8W8HY44-F1
#
_cell.length_a   1.000
_cell.length_b   1.000
_cell.length_c   1.000
_cell.angle_alpha   90.00
_cell.angle_beta   90.00
_cell.angle_gamma   90.00
#
_symmetry.space_group_name_H-M   'P 1'
#
loop_
_entity.id
_entity.type
_entity.pdbx_description
1 polymer ?
#
loop_
_entity_poly.entity_id
_entity_poly.type
_entity_poly.pdbx_seq_one_letter_code
_entity_poly.pdbx_strand_id
1 'polypeptide(L)'
;EISKMAESRYDADLSSSGPESYDSDLSSTGTESSSAISTFSRKNCKFRSKASDWTLDHLIKIGVEYDENFTVLETFMSKVKTENIDRSLGIVPPICRTLKQLTIENWTFSYNFELDKGSGIKDAMEKTEKAIEELENEQEMQEKVTQEDGQNLRLYYIWRFNVLNFWRYFLTLLARWGKPQREGRYTNLLMAFSKIFFLYPETGESVRDDICIKDSNVHGTPAIRYMTMANETSQLLTVTEVKQYNAFRGEYNAEAFTFKNVSKKVLGQHGIKLVMEASESYFFPYVVGLLCIGTKIIFTYLYIEREDYYRIKEKGCIQKPRKATISYTRPFDFMDANDRQYIMDTFFWFGFVQSHGYKY
;
A
#
# COMPACT_ATOMS: atom_id res chain seq x y z
N GLU A 1 -39.73 -11.56 -35.95
CA GLU A 1 -39.79 -10.48 -36.97
C GLU A 1 -40.69 -9.36 -36.45
N ILE A 2 -40.69 -8.18 -37.09
CA ILE A 2 -41.32 -6.92 -36.62
C ILE A 2 -40.57 -6.33 -35.40
N SER A 3 -40.05 -5.10 -35.39
CA SER A 3 -39.85 -4.12 -36.48
C SER A 3 -38.56 -3.31 -36.25
N LYS A 4 -37.89 -2.90 -37.34
CA LYS A 4 -36.91 -1.80 -37.34
C LYS A 4 -37.60 -0.56 -37.93
N MET A 5 -37.48 0.60 -37.30
CA MET A 5 -37.24 1.92 -37.93
C MET A 5 -37.53 3.07 -36.95
N ALA A 6 -36.50 3.88 -36.67
CA ALA A 6 -36.61 5.30 -36.32
C ALA A 6 -35.22 5.96 -36.47
N GLU A 7 -34.92 6.36 -37.70
CA GLU A 7 -34.00 7.47 -38.04
C GLU A 7 -34.54 8.80 -37.44
N SER A 8 -33.84 9.94 -37.33
CA SER A 8 -32.45 10.40 -37.54
C SER A 8 -32.34 11.87 -37.03
N ARG A 9 -31.18 12.53 -37.25
CA ARG A 9 -30.88 13.98 -37.06
C ARG A 9 -30.58 14.38 -35.60
N TYR A 10 -29.62 15.25 -35.31
CA TYR A 10 -28.92 16.23 -36.16
C TYR A 10 -27.37 16.13 -36.08
N ASP A 11 -26.73 16.41 -37.21
CA ASP A 11 -25.34 16.87 -37.34
C ASP A 11 -25.35 18.33 -37.86
N ALA A 12 -24.16 18.94 -37.96
CA ALA A 12 -23.86 20.32 -38.38
C ALA A 12 -23.93 21.39 -37.25
N ASP A 13 -23.02 22.37 -37.16
CA ASP A 13 -21.77 22.59 -37.91
C ASP A 13 -20.85 23.61 -37.18
N LEU A 14 -19.67 23.85 -37.76
CA LEU A 14 -18.81 25.07 -37.67
C LEU A 14 -17.35 24.88 -37.19
N SER A 15 -16.55 24.56 -38.20
CA SER A 15 -15.16 24.92 -38.47
C SER A 15 -14.59 26.26 -37.94
N SER A 16 -13.24 26.32 -37.98
CA SER A 16 -12.34 27.49 -38.13
C SER A 16 -11.79 28.11 -36.83
N SER A 17 -10.50 28.47 -36.70
CA SER A 17 -9.27 28.09 -37.45
C SER A 17 -8.00 28.56 -36.71
N GLY A 18 -6.82 28.05 -37.11
CA GLY A 18 -5.53 28.75 -36.93
C GLY A 18 -5.27 29.78 -38.06
N PRO A 19 -4.07 30.39 -38.20
CA PRO A 19 -2.77 29.95 -37.67
C PRO A 19 -1.90 31.08 -37.07
N GLU A 20 -0.58 30.81 -37.02
CA GLU A 20 0.58 31.72 -37.03
C GLU A 20 1.38 31.96 -35.74
N SER A 21 2.69 32.00 -35.97
CA SER A 21 3.81 32.07 -35.03
C SER A 21 4.49 33.42 -35.13
N TYR A 22 4.85 34.01 -33.99
CA TYR A 22 5.81 35.13 -33.97
C TYR A 22 6.80 34.97 -32.81
N ASP A 23 8.07 34.79 -33.16
CA ASP A 23 9.19 35.04 -32.25
C ASP A 23 9.26 36.53 -31.92
N SER A 24 9.61 36.87 -30.68
CA SER A 24 10.19 38.17 -30.35
C SER A 24 11.05 38.10 -29.10
N ASP A 25 12.37 38.20 -29.29
CA ASP A 25 13.33 38.48 -28.22
C ASP A 25 13.08 39.87 -27.63
N LEU A 26 12.94 39.97 -26.32
CA LEU A 26 13.12 41.22 -25.59
C LEU A 26 13.83 40.98 -24.25
N SER A 27 15.03 41.54 -24.14
CA SER A 27 15.86 41.52 -22.94
C SER A 27 15.57 42.71 -22.03
N SER A 28 15.29 42.49 -20.74
CA SER A 28 15.53 43.50 -19.68
C SER A 28 15.72 42.90 -18.28
N THR A 29 16.97 42.98 -17.82
CA THR A 29 17.39 43.31 -16.44
C THR A 29 16.40 43.09 -15.27
N GLY A 30 16.59 41.94 -14.60
CA GLY A 30 16.87 41.81 -13.16
C GLY A 30 16.14 42.67 -12.11
N THR A 31 15.39 41.98 -11.25
CA THR A 31 15.36 42.25 -9.80
C THR A 31 15.45 40.91 -9.07
N GLU A 32 16.40 40.77 -8.15
CA GLU A 32 16.52 39.57 -7.30
C GLU A 32 15.41 39.54 -6.24
N SER A 33 14.74 38.40 -6.07
CA SER A 33 14.04 38.05 -4.82
C SER A 33 13.97 36.53 -4.67
N SER A 34 14.28 36.07 -3.46
CA SER A 34 14.67 34.69 -3.18
C SER A 34 13.49 33.71 -3.15
N SER A 35 13.58 32.66 -3.95
CA SER A 35 13.08 31.33 -3.57
C SER A 35 14.05 30.27 -4.08
N ALA A 36 14.79 29.65 -3.17
CA ALA A 36 15.82 28.66 -3.49
C ALA A 36 15.20 27.28 -3.81
N ILE A 37 14.40 27.21 -4.89
CA ILE A 37 14.02 25.93 -5.48
C ILE A 37 15.29 25.31 -6.05
N SER A 38 15.78 24.27 -5.38
CA SER A 38 17.00 23.56 -5.78
C SER A 38 16.81 22.87 -7.14
N THR A 39 17.12 23.60 -8.20
CA THR A 39 17.14 23.10 -9.58
C THR A 39 18.35 22.19 -9.76
N PHE A 40 18.24 20.97 -9.24
CA PHE A 40 19.21 19.91 -9.49
C PHE A 40 19.34 19.72 -11.00
N SER A 41 20.50 20.13 -11.52
CA SER A 41 20.80 20.16 -12.94
C SER A 41 20.57 18.78 -13.57
N ARG A 42 19.68 18.68 -14.56
CA ARG A 42 19.41 17.46 -15.35
C ARG A 42 20.60 17.11 -16.27
N LYS A 43 21.79 16.88 -15.70
CA LYS A 43 22.99 16.48 -16.41
C LYS A 43 23.04 14.96 -16.57
N ASN A 44 22.68 14.49 -17.77
CA ASN A 44 23.16 13.25 -18.37
C ASN A 44 23.07 11.97 -17.52
N CYS A 45 21.90 11.65 -16.97
CA CYS A 45 21.64 10.31 -16.43
C CYS A 45 21.57 9.30 -17.59
N LYS A 46 22.66 8.56 -17.84
CA LYS A 46 22.87 7.81 -19.10
C LYS A 46 22.02 6.56 -19.26
N PHE A 47 21.42 6.04 -18.18
CA PHE A 47 20.54 4.86 -18.22
C PHE A 47 19.33 5.04 -17.28
N ARG A 48 18.15 4.65 -17.76
CA ARG A 48 16.92 4.52 -16.96
C ARG A 48 16.69 3.06 -16.62
N SER A 49 16.94 2.68 -15.36
CA SER A 49 16.59 1.34 -14.84
C SER A 49 15.16 1.36 -14.32
N LYS A 50 14.35 0.33 -14.56
CA LYS A 50 13.09 0.16 -13.84
C LYS A 50 13.34 -0.50 -12.49
N ALA A 51 12.58 -0.13 -11.47
CA ALA A 51 12.55 -0.87 -10.19
C ALA A 51 12.19 -2.36 -10.39
N SER A 52 11.41 -2.69 -11.43
CA SER A 52 11.08 -4.08 -11.80
C SER A 52 12.28 -4.92 -12.22
N ASP A 53 13.40 -4.29 -12.57
CA ASP A 53 14.59 -4.97 -13.10
C ASP A 53 15.65 -5.16 -12.00
N TRP A 54 15.40 -4.63 -10.81
CA TRP A 54 16.26 -4.80 -9.65
C TRP A 54 16.20 -6.22 -9.10
N THR A 55 17.29 -6.60 -8.44
CA THR A 55 17.46 -7.90 -7.80
C THR A 55 18.12 -7.70 -6.44
N LEU A 56 18.06 -8.68 -5.56
CA LEU A 56 18.78 -8.66 -4.28
C LEU A 56 20.27 -8.32 -4.45
N ASP A 57 20.90 -8.80 -5.52
CA ASP A 57 22.31 -8.56 -5.81
C ASP A 57 22.58 -7.09 -6.23
N HIS A 58 21.55 -6.34 -6.66
CA HIS A 58 21.63 -4.88 -6.86
C HIS A 58 21.49 -4.12 -5.54
N LEU A 59 20.65 -4.57 -4.60
CA LEU A 59 20.53 -3.97 -3.27
C LEU A 59 21.84 -4.10 -2.47
N ILE A 60 22.44 -5.29 -2.47
CA ILE A 60 23.72 -5.56 -1.79
C ILE A 60 24.84 -4.65 -2.35
N LYS A 61 24.85 -4.36 -3.66
CA LYS A 61 25.82 -3.45 -4.27
C LYS A 61 25.70 -2.00 -3.77
N ILE A 62 24.48 -1.54 -3.47
CA ILE A 62 24.25 -0.21 -2.89
C ILE A 62 24.39 -0.19 -1.35
N GLY A 63 24.59 -1.35 -0.72
CA GLY A 63 24.74 -1.51 0.74
C GLY A 63 23.42 -1.69 1.50
N VAL A 64 22.35 -2.10 0.81
CA VAL A 64 21.05 -2.44 1.40
C VAL A 64 20.93 -3.97 1.48
N GLU A 65 20.70 -4.50 2.68
CA GLU A 65 20.60 -5.95 2.94
C GLU A 65 19.30 -6.30 3.66
N TYR A 66 18.82 -7.54 3.51
CA TYR A 66 17.74 -8.08 4.35
C TYR A 66 18.32 -8.70 5.62
N ASP A 67 17.59 -8.63 6.74
CA ASP A 67 17.94 -9.39 7.94
C ASP A 67 17.95 -10.91 7.67
N GLU A 68 18.76 -11.67 8.40
CA GLU A 68 18.81 -13.13 8.19
C GLU A 68 17.49 -13.81 8.60
N ASN A 69 16.93 -13.39 9.73
CA ASN A 69 15.71 -13.94 10.31
C ASN A 69 14.57 -12.92 10.26
N PHE A 70 13.33 -13.40 10.26
CA PHE A 70 12.17 -12.52 10.40
C PHE A 70 12.07 -11.95 11.82
N THR A 71 11.42 -10.80 11.95
CA THR A 71 11.06 -10.15 13.22
C THR A 71 9.60 -10.46 13.54
N VAL A 72 9.28 -10.77 14.80
CA VAL A 72 7.88 -10.98 15.24
C VAL A 72 7.12 -9.64 15.18
N LEU A 73 5.81 -9.67 14.88
CA LEU A 73 5.06 -8.45 14.53
C LEU A 73 5.03 -7.41 15.66
N GLU A 74 4.94 -7.82 16.92
CA GLU A 74 4.96 -6.89 18.06
C GLU A 74 6.33 -6.19 18.18
N THR A 75 7.43 -6.92 17.98
CA THR A 75 8.79 -6.35 17.98
C THR A 75 8.99 -5.40 16.79
N PHE A 76 8.48 -5.78 15.61
CA PHE A 76 8.48 -4.94 14.42
C PHE A 76 7.73 -3.63 14.67
N MET A 77 6.49 -3.73 15.18
CA MET A 77 5.66 -2.56 15.47
C MET A 77 6.20 -1.74 16.65
N SER A 78 6.83 -2.35 17.64
CA SER A 78 7.48 -1.62 18.73
C SER A 78 8.52 -0.65 18.20
N LYS A 79 9.43 -1.10 17.31
CA LYS A 79 10.48 -0.24 16.73
C LYS A 79 9.91 0.93 15.93
N VAL A 80 8.97 0.65 15.03
CA VAL A 80 8.27 1.68 14.24
C VAL A 80 7.60 2.71 15.16
N LYS A 81 7.05 2.26 16.30
CA LYS A 81 6.35 3.11 17.27
C LYS A 81 7.25 3.88 18.24
N THR A 82 8.36 3.33 18.71
CA THR A 82 9.15 3.95 19.79
C THR A 82 10.00 5.13 19.34
N GLU A 83 10.37 5.20 18.06
CA GLU A 83 11.37 6.16 17.59
C GLU A 83 10.79 7.37 16.85
N ASN A 84 9.51 7.32 16.41
CA ASN A 84 8.99 8.26 15.41
C ASN A 84 7.59 8.86 15.69
N ILE A 85 7.01 8.71 16.89
CA ILE A 85 5.65 9.18 17.17
C ILE A 85 5.61 10.28 18.24
N ASP A 86 4.86 11.35 17.97
CA ASP A 86 4.27 12.18 19.03
C ASP A 86 3.45 11.29 20.00
N ARG A 87 3.61 11.52 21.30
CA ARG A 87 2.99 10.71 22.37
C ARG A 87 1.46 10.65 22.24
N SER A 88 0.84 11.61 21.55
CA SER A 88 -0.60 11.65 21.28
C SER A 88 -1.12 10.52 20.36
N LEU A 89 -0.31 9.99 19.44
CA LEU A 89 -0.71 8.97 18.46
C LEU A 89 -0.37 7.53 18.91
N GLY A 90 0.13 7.35 20.14
CA GLY A 90 0.44 6.04 20.72
C GLY A 90 -0.78 5.26 21.23
N ILE A 91 -1.89 5.96 21.57
CA ILE A 91 -3.09 5.35 22.15
C ILE A 91 -4.18 5.24 21.10
N VAL A 92 -4.38 4.04 20.57
CA VAL A 92 -5.51 3.75 19.66
C VAL A 92 -6.85 3.93 20.40
N PRO A 93 -7.84 4.65 19.82
CA PRO A 93 -9.12 4.95 20.46
C PRO A 93 -9.91 3.71 20.88
N PRO A 94 -10.73 3.78 21.94
CA PRO A 94 -11.59 2.67 22.38
C PRO A 94 -12.46 2.10 21.25
N ILE A 95 -13.04 2.97 20.40
CA ILE A 95 -13.88 2.57 19.26
C ILE A 95 -13.17 1.58 18.32
N CYS A 96 -11.86 1.71 18.08
CA CYS A 96 -11.13 0.74 17.23
C CYS A 96 -11.10 -0.68 17.83
N ARG A 97 -11.15 -0.82 19.16
CA ARG A 97 -11.29 -2.14 19.81
C ARG A 97 -12.68 -2.73 19.54
N THR A 98 -13.72 -1.90 19.60
CA THR A 98 -15.09 -2.29 19.25
C THR A 98 -15.18 -2.70 17.77
N LEU A 99 -14.66 -1.88 16.84
CA LEU A 99 -14.65 -2.20 15.40
C LEU A 99 -13.81 -3.46 15.09
N LYS A 100 -12.71 -3.69 15.81
CA LYS A 100 -11.96 -4.96 15.73
C LYS A 100 -12.82 -6.14 16.14
N GLN A 101 -13.47 -6.07 17.31
CA GLN A 101 -14.31 -7.14 17.84
C GLN A 101 -15.45 -7.47 16.86
N LEU A 102 -16.15 -6.46 16.38
CA LEU A 102 -17.21 -6.61 15.36
C LEU A 102 -16.70 -7.26 14.07
N THR A 103 -15.50 -6.91 13.61
CA THR A 103 -14.92 -7.52 12.40
C THR A 103 -14.59 -8.99 12.62
N ILE A 104 -14.18 -9.39 13.83
CA ILE A 104 -13.96 -10.81 14.18
C ILE A 104 -15.29 -11.57 14.20
N GLU A 105 -16.32 -10.98 14.82
CA GLU A 105 -17.66 -11.56 14.94
C GLU A 105 -18.37 -11.71 13.59
N ASN A 106 -18.25 -10.71 12.70
CA ASN A 106 -18.85 -10.72 11.36
C ASN A 106 -18.01 -11.46 10.31
N TRP A 107 -16.75 -11.82 10.60
CA TRP A 107 -15.85 -12.52 9.67
C TRP A 107 -15.11 -13.67 10.34
N THR A 108 -15.84 -14.73 10.64
CA THR A 108 -15.36 -15.91 11.37
C THR A 108 -14.65 -16.96 10.53
N PHE A 109 -14.75 -16.90 9.19
CA PHE A 109 -14.24 -17.94 8.28
C PHE A 109 -12.92 -17.59 7.60
N SER A 110 -12.17 -18.62 7.21
CA SER A 110 -10.97 -18.52 6.36
C SER A 110 -11.29 -18.84 4.90
N TYR A 111 -10.53 -18.29 3.95
CA TYR A 111 -10.55 -18.76 2.54
C TYR A 111 -9.15 -18.83 1.95
N ASN A 112 -8.72 -20.03 1.54
CA ASN A 112 -7.40 -20.23 0.95
C ASN A 112 -7.47 -20.22 -0.58
N PHE A 113 -6.90 -19.18 -1.20
CA PHE A 113 -6.83 -19.02 -2.65
C PHE A 113 -5.85 -19.95 -3.38
N GLU A 114 -5.00 -20.68 -2.64
CA GLU A 114 -4.01 -21.63 -3.17
C GLU A 114 -4.56 -23.07 -3.22
N LEU A 115 -5.61 -23.38 -2.44
CA LEU A 115 -6.24 -24.70 -2.41
C LEU A 115 -7.27 -24.87 -3.54
N ASP A 116 -6.74 -25.37 -4.66
CA ASP A 116 -7.45 -25.99 -5.77
C ASP A 116 -8.39 -25.13 -6.62
N LYS A 117 -8.80 -25.70 -7.76
CA LYS A 117 -9.49 -25.01 -8.87
C LYS A 117 -10.98 -24.74 -8.62
N GLY A 118 -11.33 -24.33 -7.39
CA GLY A 118 -12.67 -23.88 -7.02
C GLY A 118 -13.42 -24.71 -5.98
N SER A 119 -12.75 -25.68 -5.35
CA SER A 119 -13.21 -26.28 -4.09
C SER A 119 -13.47 -25.18 -3.05
N GLY A 120 -14.58 -25.27 -2.33
CA GLY A 120 -14.91 -24.30 -1.28
C GLY A 120 -15.47 -22.95 -1.76
N ILE A 121 -15.49 -22.63 -3.07
CA ILE A 121 -16.11 -21.38 -3.56
C ILE A 121 -17.54 -21.24 -3.08
N LYS A 122 -18.36 -22.28 -3.26
CA LYS A 122 -19.79 -22.23 -2.92
C LYS A 122 -20.01 -21.94 -1.44
N ASP A 123 -19.33 -22.70 -0.58
CA ASP A 123 -19.36 -22.51 0.88
C ASP A 123 -18.86 -21.11 1.29
N ALA A 124 -17.80 -20.61 0.65
CA ALA A 124 -17.30 -19.25 0.89
C ALA A 124 -18.28 -18.17 0.42
N MET A 125 -18.98 -18.37 -0.70
CA MET A 125 -20.03 -17.47 -1.17
C MET A 125 -21.21 -17.46 -0.20
N GLU A 126 -21.74 -18.63 0.18
CA GLU A 126 -22.86 -18.77 1.13
C GLU A 126 -22.53 -18.12 2.49
N LYS A 127 -21.32 -18.33 3.02
CA LYS A 127 -20.84 -17.66 4.24
C LYS A 127 -20.69 -16.14 4.09
N THR A 128 -20.26 -15.67 2.92
CA THR A 128 -20.09 -14.24 2.66
C THR A 128 -21.45 -13.54 2.46
N GLU A 129 -22.40 -14.18 1.77
CA GLU A 129 -23.77 -13.69 1.59
C GLU A 129 -24.50 -13.61 2.94
N LYS A 130 -24.39 -14.66 3.76
CA LYS A 130 -24.93 -14.66 5.12
C LYS A 130 -24.33 -13.53 5.99
N ALA A 131 -23.01 -13.35 5.96
CA ALA A 131 -22.37 -12.28 6.74
C ALA A 131 -22.70 -10.86 6.23
N ILE A 132 -23.06 -10.69 4.95
CA ILE A 132 -23.66 -9.45 4.44
C ILE A 132 -25.06 -9.26 5.05
N GLU A 133 -25.92 -10.29 5.01
CA GLU A 133 -27.28 -10.23 5.53
C GLU A 133 -27.32 -9.93 7.04
N GLU A 134 -26.49 -10.61 7.84
CA GLU A 134 -26.37 -10.36 9.29
C GLU A 134 -25.98 -8.90 9.56
N LEU A 135 -24.94 -8.39 8.89
CA LEU A 135 -24.47 -7.02 9.07
C LEU A 135 -25.42 -5.95 8.50
N GLU A 136 -26.18 -6.25 7.44
CA GLU A 136 -27.19 -5.34 6.88
C GLU A 136 -28.39 -5.18 7.83
N ASN A 137 -28.70 -6.20 8.63
CA ASN A 137 -29.79 -6.22 9.62
C ASN A 137 -29.35 -5.89 11.06
N GLU A 138 -28.04 -5.69 11.31
CA GLU A 138 -27.47 -5.39 12.63
C GLU A 138 -27.94 -4.04 13.21
N GLN A 139 -29.02 -4.07 14.00
CA GLN A 139 -29.61 -2.91 14.68
C GLN A 139 -29.09 -2.72 16.10
N GLU A 140 -28.80 -3.79 16.85
CA GLU A 140 -28.45 -3.72 18.28
C GLU A 140 -27.10 -2.99 18.49
N MET A 141 -26.10 -3.27 17.65
CA MET A 141 -24.83 -2.54 17.68
C MET A 141 -24.94 -1.11 17.15
N GLN A 142 -25.87 -0.84 16.22
CA GLN A 142 -26.16 0.53 15.81
C GLN A 142 -26.70 1.34 17.01
N GLU A 143 -27.64 0.78 17.78
CA GLU A 143 -28.17 1.40 19.00
C GLU A 143 -27.07 1.64 20.05
N LYS A 144 -26.23 0.64 20.33
CA LYS A 144 -25.11 0.77 21.28
C LYS A 144 -24.12 1.89 20.91
N VAL A 145 -23.75 2.00 19.64
CA VAL A 145 -22.84 3.08 19.20
C VAL A 145 -23.55 4.44 19.11
N THR A 146 -24.86 4.50 18.84
CA THR A 146 -25.61 5.78 18.85
C THR A 146 -25.75 6.41 20.25
N GLN A 147 -25.48 5.68 21.32
CA GLN A 147 -25.41 6.25 22.68
C GLN A 147 -24.06 6.91 22.99
N GLU A 148 -23.07 6.77 22.11
CA GLU A 148 -21.74 7.38 22.23
C GLU A 148 -21.63 8.70 21.44
N ASP A 149 -20.46 9.33 21.52
CA ASP A 149 -20.11 10.54 20.78
C ASP A 149 -20.34 10.40 19.25
N GLY A 150 -20.78 11.48 18.60
CA GLY A 150 -21.11 11.51 17.17
C GLY A 150 -19.92 11.15 16.27
N GLN A 151 -18.69 11.33 16.74
CA GLN A 151 -17.49 10.86 16.06
C GLN A 151 -17.43 9.32 16.00
N ASN A 152 -17.71 8.61 17.10
CA ASN A 152 -17.72 7.14 17.12
C ASN A 152 -18.79 6.57 16.20
N LEU A 153 -19.98 7.19 16.19
CA LEU A 153 -21.07 6.82 15.29
C LEU A 153 -20.69 6.99 13.81
N ARG A 154 -20.02 8.09 13.46
CA ARG A 154 -19.47 8.29 12.10
C ARG A 154 -18.46 7.19 11.75
N LEU A 155 -17.50 6.89 12.63
CA LEU A 155 -16.48 5.86 12.41
C LEU A 155 -17.10 4.46 12.22
N TYR A 156 -18.15 4.11 12.98
CA TYR A 156 -18.90 2.88 12.82
C TYR A 156 -19.57 2.75 11.44
N TYR A 157 -20.27 3.78 10.95
CA TYR A 157 -20.90 3.70 9.62
C TYR A 157 -19.87 3.57 8.49
N ILE A 158 -18.71 4.24 8.60
CA ILE A 158 -17.63 4.12 7.61
C ILE A 158 -17.04 2.70 7.63
N TRP A 159 -16.77 2.17 8.82
CA TRP A 159 -16.32 0.79 9.01
C TRP A 159 -17.31 -0.19 8.38
N ARG A 160 -18.61 -0.12 8.75
CA ARG A 160 -19.67 -0.99 8.22
C ARG A 160 -19.79 -0.92 6.71
N PHE A 161 -19.67 0.28 6.12
CA PHE A 161 -19.66 0.46 4.66
C PHE A 161 -18.44 -0.18 3.99
N ASN A 162 -17.24 0.03 4.54
CA ASN A 162 -16.00 -0.55 4.00
C ASN A 162 -15.99 -2.08 4.12
N VAL A 163 -16.54 -2.60 5.21
CA VAL A 163 -16.84 -4.01 5.45
C VAL A 163 -17.78 -4.54 4.36
N LEU A 164 -19.02 -4.05 4.23
CA LEU A 164 -19.95 -4.49 3.18
C LEU A 164 -19.34 -4.44 1.76
N ASN A 165 -18.54 -3.41 1.45
CA ASN A 165 -17.84 -3.32 0.17
C ASN A 165 -16.75 -4.38 -0.03
N PHE A 166 -15.99 -4.75 1.01
CA PHE A 166 -15.03 -5.85 0.92
C PHE A 166 -15.73 -7.18 0.64
N TRP A 167 -16.80 -7.51 1.36
CA TRP A 167 -17.56 -8.75 1.17
C TRP A 167 -18.13 -8.83 -0.25
N ARG A 168 -18.76 -7.74 -0.75
CA ARG A 168 -19.29 -7.66 -2.12
C ARG A 168 -18.19 -7.77 -3.20
N TYR A 169 -17.00 -7.21 -2.95
CA TYR A 169 -15.85 -7.38 -3.83
C TYR A 169 -15.32 -8.82 -3.81
N PHE A 170 -15.27 -9.46 -2.64
CA PHE A 170 -14.87 -10.86 -2.48
C PHE A 170 -15.84 -11.82 -3.20
N LEU A 171 -17.16 -11.64 -3.08
CA LEU A 171 -18.15 -12.36 -3.90
C LEU A 171 -17.88 -12.19 -5.41
N THR A 172 -17.56 -10.98 -5.84
CA THR A 172 -17.24 -10.70 -7.25
C THR A 172 -15.96 -11.42 -7.72
N LEU A 173 -14.97 -11.62 -6.84
CA LEU A 173 -13.80 -12.44 -7.13
C LEU A 173 -14.14 -13.95 -7.18
N LEU A 174 -14.91 -14.45 -6.22
CA LEU A 174 -15.35 -15.85 -6.14
C LEU A 174 -16.18 -16.26 -7.37
N ALA A 175 -17.20 -15.48 -7.73
CA ALA A 175 -18.05 -15.71 -8.91
C ALA A 175 -17.28 -15.63 -10.25
N ARG A 176 -16.06 -15.10 -10.23
CA ARG A 176 -15.15 -15.01 -11.39
C ARG A 176 -13.95 -15.94 -11.27
N TRP A 177 -13.85 -16.76 -10.24
CA TRP A 177 -12.72 -17.68 -10.06
C TRP A 177 -12.61 -18.67 -11.23
N GLY A 178 -11.40 -19.13 -11.53
CA GLY A 178 -11.12 -20.01 -12.68
C GLY A 178 -11.17 -19.34 -14.08
N LYS A 179 -11.77 -18.15 -14.23
CA LYS A 179 -11.72 -17.37 -15.48
C LYS A 179 -10.39 -16.60 -15.59
N PRO A 180 -9.98 -16.13 -16.79
CA PRO A 180 -8.84 -15.21 -16.93
C PRO A 180 -9.01 -13.98 -16.03
N GLN A 181 -8.02 -13.72 -15.19
CA GLN A 181 -8.08 -12.71 -14.14
C GLN A 181 -7.43 -11.41 -14.59
N ARG A 182 -7.97 -10.27 -14.14
CA ARG A 182 -7.29 -8.98 -14.31
C ARG A 182 -6.07 -8.90 -13.38
N GLU A 183 -5.02 -8.26 -13.87
CA GLU A 183 -3.86 -7.84 -13.08
C GLU A 183 -4.30 -6.91 -11.93
N GLY A 184 -3.58 -6.91 -10.80
CA GLY A 184 -3.90 -6.07 -9.63
C GLY A 184 -5.06 -6.58 -8.77
N ARG A 185 -5.64 -7.77 -9.01
CA ARG A 185 -6.79 -8.25 -8.22
C ARG A 185 -6.52 -8.40 -6.72
N TYR A 186 -5.30 -8.77 -6.34
CA TYR A 186 -4.93 -8.87 -4.92
C TYR A 186 -4.53 -7.52 -4.33
N THR A 187 -3.95 -6.61 -5.13
CA THR A 187 -3.83 -5.21 -4.73
C THR A 187 -5.19 -4.59 -4.41
N ASN A 188 -6.20 -4.83 -5.26
CA ASN A 188 -7.56 -4.36 -5.03
C ASN A 188 -8.22 -5.05 -3.82
N LEU A 189 -7.98 -6.35 -3.61
CA LEU A 189 -8.48 -7.07 -2.43
C LEU A 189 -7.84 -6.57 -1.14
N LEU A 190 -6.51 -6.37 -1.13
CA LEU A 190 -5.76 -5.78 -0.02
C LEU A 190 -6.18 -4.33 0.23
N MET A 191 -6.48 -3.55 -0.82
CA MET A 191 -6.99 -2.19 -0.68
C MET A 191 -8.38 -2.20 -0.03
N ALA A 192 -9.28 -3.07 -0.47
CA ALA A 192 -10.60 -3.25 0.14
C ALA A 192 -10.49 -3.73 1.60
N PHE A 193 -9.58 -4.65 1.89
CA PHE A 193 -9.27 -5.11 3.25
C PHE A 193 -8.76 -3.95 4.12
N SER A 194 -7.78 -3.18 3.64
CA SER A 194 -7.21 -2.05 4.39
C SER A 194 -8.24 -0.98 4.73
N LYS A 195 -9.25 -0.76 3.87
CA LYS A 195 -10.32 0.22 4.09
C LYS A 195 -11.10 -0.05 5.37
N ILE A 196 -11.26 -1.30 5.77
CA ILE A 196 -11.94 -1.69 7.02
C ILE A 196 -11.25 -1.05 8.24
N PHE A 197 -9.93 -0.88 8.20
CA PHE A 197 -9.11 -0.44 9.34
C PHE A 197 -8.60 0.98 9.21
N PHE A 198 -8.34 1.42 7.98
CA PHE A 198 -7.92 2.78 7.66
C PHE A 198 -9.10 3.76 7.69
N LEU A 199 -10.31 3.26 7.48
CA LEU A 199 -11.60 3.97 7.39
C LEU A 199 -11.66 4.95 6.20
N TYR A 200 -10.74 5.91 6.14
CA TYR A 200 -10.49 6.80 5.01
C TYR A 200 -9.03 6.65 4.55
N PRO A 201 -8.63 5.60 3.80
CA PRO A 201 -7.26 5.52 3.30
C PRO A 201 -7.00 6.61 2.27
N GLU A 202 -5.98 7.43 2.52
CA GLU A 202 -5.50 8.44 1.58
C GLU A 202 -4.44 7.78 0.70
N THR A 203 -4.78 7.54 -0.57
CA THR A 203 -3.83 6.98 -1.53
C THR A 203 -3.15 8.10 -2.28
N GLY A 204 -1.84 8.27 -2.07
CA GLY A 204 -1.04 9.21 -2.83
C GLY A 204 -1.08 8.90 -4.32
N GLU A 205 -0.87 9.93 -5.15
CA GLU A 205 -0.84 9.74 -6.60
C GLU A 205 0.17 8.65 -6.99
N SER A 206 -0.17 7.86 -8.02
CA SER A 206 0.74 6.86 -8.60
C SER A 206 1.81 7.52 -9.48
N VAL A 207 2.32 8.69 -9.07
CA VAL A 207 3.40 9.42 -9.72
C VAL A 207 4.64 8.54 -9.75
N ARG A 208 5.47 8.75 -10.77
CA ARG A 208 6.75 8.07 -10.87
C ARG A 208 7.70 8.71 -9.87
N ASP A 209 7.86 8.07 -8.73
CA ASP A 209 9.00 8.34 -7.88
C ASP A 209 10.26 7.95 -8.70
N ASP A 210 11.09 8.94 -9.00
CA ASP A 210 12.36 8.79 -9.71
C ASP A 210 13.48 9.08 -8.72
N ILE A 211 14.30 8.07 -8.39
CA ILE A 211 15.52 8.26 -7.60
C ILE A 211 16.74 8.26 -8.54
N CYS A 212 17.56 9.30 -8.45
CA CYS A 212 18.90 9.28 -9.03
C CYS A 212 19.85 8.57 -8.06
N ILE A 213 20.45 7.47 -8.52
CA ILE A 213 21.49 6.71 -7.81
C ILE A 213 22.78 6.90 -8.62
N LYS A 214 23.64 7.78 -8.11
CA LYS A 214 24.86 8.28 -8.76
C LYS A 214 24.56 8.94 -10.12
N ASP A 215 24.72 8.18 -11.21
CA ASP A 215 24.53 8.63 -12.60
C ASP A 215 23.32 7.95 -13.28
N SER A 216 22.55 7.14 -12.53
CA SER A 216 21.48 6.28 -13.04
C SER A 216 20.14 6.62 -12.41
N ASN A 217 19.13 6.88 -13.24
CA ASN A 217 17.77 7.09 -12.74
C ASN A 217 17.06 5.74 -12.61
N VAL A 218 16.61 5.44 -11.40
CA VAL A 218 15.71 4.31 -11.13
C VAL A 218 14.30 4.86 -11.01
N HIS A 219 13.39 4.31 -11.81
CA HIS A 219 11.99 4.70 -11.84
C HIS A 219 11.09 3.54 -11.47
N GLY A 220 10.03 3.82 -10.73
CA GLY A 220 9.09 2.82 -10.27
C GLY A 220 7.87 3.46 -9.62
N THR A 221 6.81 2.67 -9.50
CA THR A 221 5.57 3.09 -8.86
C THR A 221 5.16 1.99 -7.88
N PRO A 222 4.80 2.31 -6.64
CA PRO A 222 4.21 1.33 -5.73
C PRO A 222 2.85 0.85 -6.24
N ALA A 223 2.37 -0.29 -5.75
CA ALA A 223 1.04 -0.81 -6.07
C ALA A 223 -0.06 -0.07 -5.30
N ILE A 224 0.25 0.37 -4.08
CA ILE A 224 -0.54 1.30 -3.26
C ILE A 224 0.46 2.16 -2.47
N ARG A 225 0.22 3.46 -2.35
CA ARG A 225 0.98 4.38 -1.50
C ARG A 225 0.01 5.03 -0.53
N TYR A 226 0.03 4.65 0.75
CA TYR A 226 -0.78 5.30 1.77
C TYR A 226 -0.04 6.54 2.28
N MET A 227 -0.73 7.67 2.32
CA MET A 227 -0.19 8.98 2.73
C MET A 227 -0.86 9.46 4.01
N THR A 228 -0.17 10.25 4.81
CA THR A 228 -0.78 10.91 5.97
C THR A 228 -1.65 12.10 5.55
N MET A 229 -2.74 12.34 6.29
CA MET A 229 -3.69 13.44 6.05
C MET A 229 -3.28 14.76 6.72
N ALA A 230 -1.97 15.00 6.86
CA ALA A 230 -1.45 16.26 7.43
C ALA A 230 -1.41 17.39 6.39
N ASN A 231 -1.17 18.61 6.87
CA ASN A 231 -0.80 19.76 6.04
C ASN A 231 0.44 19.48 5.16
N GLU A 232 1.32 18.58 5.61
CA GLU A 232 2.42 17.99 4.84
C GLU A 232 2.11 16.49 4.65
N THR A 233 1.83 16.08 3.41
CA THR A 233 1.45 14.71 3.07
C THR A 233 2.68 13.81 2.98
N SER A 234 2.91 12.99 4.02
CA SER A 234 4.06 12.07 4.09
C SER A 234 3.65 10.63 3.73
N GLN A 235 4.57 9.86 3.16
CA GLN A 235 4.37 8.42 2.93
C GLN A 235 4.30 7.67 4.26
N LEU A 236 3.17 7.00 4.51
CA LEU A 236 2.94 6.18 5.70
C LEU A 236 3.35 4.72 5.44
N LEU A 237 2.88 4.15 4.33
CA LEU A 237 3.03 2.74 4.01
C LEU A 237 3.02 2.51 2.49
N THR A 238 4.01 1.81 1.96
CA THR A 238 4.14 1.54 0.51
C THR A 238 3.97 0.05 0.20
N VAL A 239 3.13 -0.30 -0.78
CA VAL A 239 2.79 -1.69 -1.11
C VAL A 239 3.48 -2.12 -2.40
N THR A 240 4.13 -3.28 -2.38
CA THR A 240 4.66 -3.94 -3.58
C THR A 240 3.86 -5.20 -3.87
N GLU A 241 3.01 -5.16 -4.91
CA GLU A 241 2.37 -6.37 -5.44
C GLU A 241 3.40 -7.26 -6.13
N VAL A 242 3.32 -8.55 -5.82
CA VAL A 242 4.09 -9.61 -6.45
C VAL A 242 3.19 -10.35 -7.44
N LYS A 243 3.37 -10.04 -8.72
CA LYS A 243 2.57 -10.59 -9.83
C LYS A 243 2.75 -12.09 -10.06
N GLN A 244 3.75 -12.71 -9.43
CA GLN A 244 4.02 -14.15 -9.49
C GLN A 244 3.39 -14.84 -8.28
N TYR A 245 2.36 -15.63 -8.53
CA TYR A 245 1.65 -16.45 -7.53
C TYR A 245 2.62 -17.35 -6.75
N ASN A 246 3.54 -18.00 -7.48
CA ASN A 246 4.54 -18.90 -6.91
C ASN A 246 5.85 -18.15 -6.57
N ALA A 247 5.76 -16.96 -5.96
CA ALA A 247 6.93 -16.19 -5.56
C ALA A 247 7.67 -16.78 -4.36
N PHE A 248 6.99 -17.60 -3.56
CA PHE A 248 7.57 -18.47 -2.55
C PHE A 248 8.23 -19.70 -3.20
N ARG A 249 9.40 -20.08 -2.68
CA ARG A 249 10.20 -21.22 -3.11
C ARG A 249 10.06 -22.37 -2.11
N GLY A 250 9.79 -23.57 -2.62
CA GLY A 250 9.62 -24.78 -1.83
C GLY A 250 8.24 -24.90 -1.19
N GLU A 251 8.06 -25.91 -0.34
CA GLU A 251 6.88 -26.04 0.50
C GLU A 251 6.88 -24.91 1.55
N TYR A 252 5.74 -24.23 1.67
CA TYR A 252 5.59 -23.06 2.52
C TYR A 252 5.46 -23.47 3.99
N ASN A 253 6.41 -23.06 4.83
CA ASN A 253 6.32 -23.09 6.28
C ASN A 253 6.58 -21.69 6.84
N ALA A 254 5.61 -21.14 7.58
CA ALA A 254 5.67 -19.80 8.14
C ALA A 254 6.64 -19.66 9.32
N GLU A 255 6.90 -20.74 10.06
CA GLU A 255 7.81 -20.79 11.22
C GLU A 255 9.28 -20.86 10.78
N ALA A 256 9.55 -21.56 9.67
CA ALA A 256 10.86 -21.67 9.04
C ALA A 256 11.10 -20.59 7.96
N PHE A 257 10.28 -19.53 7.92
CA PHE A 257 10.32 -18.53 6.86
C PHE A 257 11.58 -17.66 6.92
N THR A 258 12.21 -17.45 5.77
CA THR A 258 13.28 -16.45 5.59
C THR A 258 13.05 -15.67 4.29
N PHE A 259 13.70 -14.52 4.13
CA PHE A 259 13.66 -13.80 2.84
C PHE A 259 14.15 -14.68 1.68
N LYS A 260 15.01 -15.68 1.93
CA LYS A 260 15.58 -16.60 0.92
C LYS A 260 14.50 -17.47 0.26
N ASN A 261 13.34 -17.63 0.90
CA ASN A 261 12.15 -18.27 0.32
C ASN A 261 11.49 -17.40 -0.76
N VAL A 262 11.76 -16.10 -0.84
CA VAL A 262 11.22 -15.19 -1.87
C VAL A 262 12.22 -15.03 -3.02
N SER A 263 11.75 -14.86 -4.25
CA SER A 263 12.66 -14.69 -5.40
C SER A 263 13.54 -13.43 -5.28
N LYS A 264 14.83 -13.54 -5.66
CA LYS A 264 15.78 -12.40 -5.66
C LYS A 264 15.26 -11.17 -6.41
N LYS A 265 14.45 -11.35 -7.47
CA LYS A 265 13.88 -10.26 -8.27
C LYS A 265 12.81 -9.50 -7.48
N VAL A 266 11.93 -10.23 -6.79
CA VAL A 266 10.87 -9.64 -5.96
C VAL A 266 11.47 -8.85 -4.79
N LEU A 267 12.47 -9.41 -4.10
CA LEU A 267 13.20 -8.72 -3.04
C LEU A 267 13.90 -7.46 -3.56
N GLY A 268 14.59 -7.55 -4.70
CA GLY A 268 15.22 -6.40 -5.35
C GLY A 268 14.26 -5.27 -5.67
N GLN A 269 13.14 -5.61 -6.34
CA GLN A 269 12.07 -4.67 -6.68
C GLN A 269 11.42 -4.03 -5.45
N HIS A 270 11.24 -4.79 -4.36
CA HIS A 270 10.63 -4.28 -3.15
C HIS A 270 11.57 -3.35 -2.38
N GLY A 271 12.80 -3.81 -2.11
CA GLY A 271 13.80 -3.01 -1.38
C GLY A 271 14.17 -1.71 -2.09
N ILE A 272 14.24 -1.68 -3.42
CA ILE A 272 14.51 -0.43 -4.14
C ILE A 272 13.36 0.57 -4.01
N LYS A 273 12.09 0.10 -3.96
CA LYS A 273 10.94 0.98 -3.69
C LYS A 273 10.99 1.56 -2.27
N LEU A 274 11.41 0.79 -1.26
CA LEU A 274 11.65 1.34 0.09
C LEU A 274 12.74 2.42 0.07
N VAL A 275 13.82 2.24 -0.70
CA VAL A 275 14.87 3.28 -0.84
C VAL A 275 14.33 4.53 -1.56
N MET A 276 13.47 4.37 -2.56
CA MET A 276 12.85 5.48 -3.31
C MET A 276 11.94 6.34 -2.44
N GLU A 277 11.18 5.71 -1.53
CA GLU A 277 10.22 6.35 -0.65
C GLU A 277 10.88 7.03 0.58
N ALA A 278 12.20 6.87 0.75
CA ALA A 278 12.89 7.25 1.98
C ALA A 278 12.90 8.76 2.30
N SER A 279 12.85 9.65 1.30
CA SER A 279 12.76 11.09 1.58
C SER A 279 11.38 11.55 2.04
N GLU A 280 10.33 10.82 1.66
CA GLU A 280 8.93 11.19 1.93
C GLU A 280 8.36 10.44 3.14
N SER A 281 9.11 9.52 3.75
CA SER A 281 8.57 8.60 4.75
C SER A 281 8.30 9.29 6.08
N TYR A 282 7.06 9.17 6.56
CA TYR A 282 6.60 9.70 7.84
C TYR A 282 7.39 9.16 9.04
N PHE A 283 7.89 7.92 8.94
CA PHE A 283 8.64 7.25 10.01
C PHE A 283 10.17 7.34 9.83
N PHE A 284 10.69 8.23 8.98
CA PHE A 284 12.12 8.33 8.71
C PHE A 284 12.94 8.49 10.01
N PRO A 285 13.95 7.63 10.29
CA PRO A 285 14.77 6.84 9.36
C PRO A 285 14.22 5.45 8.94
N TYR A 286 12.99 5.12 9.31
CA TYR A 286 12.29 3.90 8.90
C TYR A 286 11.36 4.16 7.72
N VAL A 287 11.49 3.36 6.67
CA VAL A 287 10.56 3.38 5.52
C VAL A 287 9.73 2.11 5.54
N VAL A 288 8.44 2.25 5.88
CA VAL A 288 7.55 1.10 6.09
C VAL A 288 6.88 0.69 4.78
N GLY A 289 6.83 -0.62 4.52
CA GLY A 289 6.12 -1.18 3.37
C GLY A 289 5.55 -2.57 3.59
N LEU A 290 4.68 -2.97 2.67
CA LEU A 290 4.12 -4.31 2.55
C LEU A 290 4.61 -4.99 1.27
N LEU A 291 5.05 -6.24 1.36
CA LEU A 291 5.15 -7.13 0.22
C LEU A 291 3.88 -7.98 0.15
N CYS A 292 3.13 -7.90 -0.96
CA CYS A 292 1.85 -8.58 -1.13
C CYS A 292 2.00 -9.70 -2.19
N ILE A 293 1.88 -10.96 -1.75
CA ILE A 293 1.99 -12.18 -2.57
C ILE A 293 0.65 -12.93 -2.47
N GLY A 294 -0.24 -12.73 -3.45
CA GLY A 294 -1.62 -13.22 -3.32
C GLY A 294 -2.33 -12.54 -2.15
N THR A 295 -2.85 -13.31 -1.19
CA THR A 295 -3.42 -12.78 0.06
C THR A 295 -2.45 -12.80 1.24
N LYS A 296 -1.21 -13.26 1.02
CA LYS A 296 -0.15 -13.22 2.02
C LYS A 296 0.55 -11.87 1.96
N ILE A 297 0.60 -11.19 3.10
CA ILE A 297 1.33 -9.95 3.29
C ILE A 297 2.54 -10.18 4.19
N ILE A 298 3.65 -9.52 3.88
CA ILE A 298 4.84 -9.43 4.73
C ILE A 298 5.03 -7.96 5.08
N PHE A 299 5.04 -7.63 6.37
CA PHE A 299 5.41 -6.30 6.82
C PHE A 299 6.91 -6.14 6.72
N THR A 300 7.36 -4.97 6.28
CA THR A 300 8.77 -4.64 6.11
C THR A 300 9.03 -3.20 6.55
N TYR A 301 10.22 -2.95 7.08
CA TYR A 301 10.76 -1.59 7.13
C TYR A 301 12.20 -1.61 6.61
N LEU A 302 12.58 -0.58 5.87
CA LEU A 302 13.98 -0.24 5.63
C LEU A 302 14.42 0.72 6.72
N TYR A 303 15.43 0.37 7.51
CA TYR A 303 16.16 1.32 8.35
C TYR A 303 17.35 1.88 7.55
N ILE A 304 17.37 3.20 7.35
CA ILE A 304 18.45 3.89 6.65
C ILE A 304 18.74 5.27 7.27
N GLU A 305 19.97 5.48 7.74
CA GLU A 305 20.42 6.79 8.20
C GLU A 305 20.47 7.80 7.04
N ARG A 306 20.26 9.09 7.35
CA ARG A 306 20.17 10.18 6.37
C ARG A 306 21.44 10.29 5.52
N GLU A 307 22.59 10.16 6.17
CA GLU A 307 23.92 10.19 5.56
C GLU A 307 24.11 9.05 4.56
N ASP A 308 23.56 7.87 4.85
CA ASP A 308 23.64 6.69 3.98
C ASP A 308 22.67 6.77 2.81
N TYR A 309 21.46 7.31 3.00
CA TYR A 309 20.55 7.63 1.90
C TYR A 309 21.17 8.62 0.90
N TYR A 310 21.78 9.71 1.38
CA TYR A 310 22.49 10.64 0.51
C TYR A 310 23.71 10.01 -0.16
N ARG A 311 24.47 9.14 0.52
CA ARG A 311 25.57 8.38 -0.09
C ARG A 311 25.12 7.42 -1.20
N ILE A 312 23.96 6.79 -1.08
CA ILE A 312 23.37 6.01 -2.19
C ILE A 312 23.08 6.94 -3.38
N LYS A 313 22.47 8.11 -3.15
CA LYS A 313 22.15 9.07 -4.22
C LYS A 313 23.38 9.65 -4.90
N GLU A 314 24.42 10.01 -4.15
CA GLU A 314 25.63 10.65 -4.69
C GLU A 314 26.64 9.64 -5.26
N LYS A 315 26.89 8.54 -4.56
CA LYS A 315 28.03 7.63 -4.82
C LYS A 315 27.58 6.27 -5.35
N GLY A 316 26.29 5.95 -5.23
CA GLY A 316 25.72 4.67 -5.63
C GLY A 316 25.92 3.55 -4.59
N CYS A 317 26.46 3.86 -3.41
CA CYS A 317 26.65 2.87 -2.34
C CYS A 317 26.85 3.50 -0.96
N ILE A 318 26.46 2.76 0.08
CA ILE A 318 26.86 2.98 1.47
C ILE A 318 28.34 2.61 1.64
N GLN A 319 29.04 3.34 2.52
CA GLN A 319 30.44 3.05 2.84
C GLN A 319 30.54 1.95 3.91
N LYS A 320 31.16 0.82 3.55
CA LYS A 320 31.46 -0.26 4.50
C LYS A 320 32.27 0.26 5.70
N PRO A 321 32.05 -0.26 6.93
CA PRO A 321 31.21 -1.42 7.26
C PRO A 321 29.72 -1.11 7.49
N ARG A 322 29.26 0.14 7.32
CA ARG A 322 27.84 0.48 7.45
C ARG A 322 27.00 -0.21 6.38
N LYS A 323 25.73 -0.44 6.70
CA LYS A 323 24.70 -0.93 5.78
C LYS A 323 23.33 -0.43 6.23
N ALA A 324 22.41 -0.31 5.28
CA ALA A 324 20.99 -0.15 5.54
C ALA A 324 20.30 -1.52 5.55
N THR A 325 19.29 -1.69 6.39
CA THR A 325 18.74 -3.03 6.69
C THR A 325 17.23 -3.06 6.47
N ILE A 326 16.77 -4.07 5.73
CA ILE A 326 15.35 -4.38 5.56
C ILE A 326 14.98 -5.50 6.53
N SER A 327 14.31 -5.13 7.63
CA SER A 327 13.67 -6.09 8.52
C SER A 327 12.28 -6.45 7.98
N TYR A 328 11.84 -7.68 8.22
CA TYR A 328 10.58 -8.21 7.69
C TYR A 328 9.93 -9.19 8.68
N THR A 329 8.62 -9.39 8.58
CA THR A 329 7.88 -10.38 9.37
C THR A 329 7.79 -11.74 8.67
N ARG A 330 7.26 -12.77 9.35
CA ARG A 330 6.66 -13.90 8.62
C ARG A 330 5.52 -13.40 7.72
N PRO A 331 5.12 -14.16 6.68
CA PRO A 331 3.92 -13.85 5.92
C PRO A 331 2.67 -14.10 6.77
N PHE A 332 1.67 -13.24 6.61
CA PHE A 332 0.34 -13.36 7.20
C PHE A 332 -0.70 -13.43 6.09
N ASP A 333 -1.57 -14.43 6.08
CA ASP A 333 -2.67 -14.50 5.11
C ASP A 333 -3.89 -13.74 5.65
N PHE A 334 -4.22 -12.57 5.08
CA PHE A 334 -5.34 -11.77 5.60
C PHE A 334 -6.72 -12.42 5.38
N MET A 335 -6.79 -13.46 4.55
CA MET A 335 -7.98 -14.28 4.38
C MET A 335 -8.08 -15.42 5.40
N ASP A 336 -7.01 -15.77 6.12
CA ASP A 336 -7.11 -16.68 7.26
C ASP A 336 -7.58 -15.95 8.52
N ALA A 337 -8.47 -16.56 9.30
CA ALA A 337 -9.05 -15.95 10.49
C ALA A 337 -8.02 -15.66 11.60
N ASN A 338 -7.04 -16.56 11.81
CA ASN A 338 -6.04 -16.39 12.87
C ASN A 338 -5.03 -15.30 12.52
N ASP A 339 -4.49 -15.36 11.30
CA ASP A 339 -3.57 -14.34 10.79
C ASP A 339 -4.27 -12.97 10.68
N ARG A 340 -5.54 -12.93 10.23
CA ARG A 340 -6.36 -11.71 10.24
C ARG A 340 -6.47 -11.11 11.64
N GLN A 341 -6.89 -11.88 12.64
CA GLN A 341 -7.03 -11.38 14.01
C GLN A 341 -5.73 -10.79 14.57
N TYR A 342 -4.59 -11.38 14.19
CA TYR A 342 -3.26 -10.97 14.62
C TYR A 342 -2.77 -9.66 13.96
N ILE A 343 -3.06 -9.44 12.67
CA ILE A 343 -2.63 -8.22 11.94
C ILE A 343 -3.54 -7.00 12.15
N MET A 344 -4.79 -7.17 12.62
CA MET A 344 -5.79 -6.09 12.69
C MET A 344 -5.37 -4.89 13.54
N ASP A 345 -4.72 -5.09 14.70
CA ASP A 345 -4.27 -3.98 15.55
C ASP A 345 -3.21 -3.11 14.84
N THR A 346 -2.40 -3.74 13.98
CA THR A 346 -1.39 -3.06 13.16
C THR A 346 -2.06 -2.21 12.09
N PHE A 347 -3.06 -2.74 11.38
CA PHE A 347 -3.81 -1.98 10.37
C PHE A 347 -4.63 -0.83 10.97
N PHE A 348 -5.31 -1.04 12.11
CA PHE A 348 -6.02 0.04 12.81
C PHE A 348 -5.07 1.14 13.28
N TRP A 349 -3.88 0.76 13.77
CA TRP A 349 -2.88 1.74 14.19
C TRP A 349 -2.35 2.57 13.01
N PHE A 350 -2.08 1.96 11.85
CA PHE A 350 -1.74 2.72 10.65
C PHE A 350 -2.88 3.68 10.24
N GLY A 351 -4.14 3.23 10.24
CA GLY A 351 -5.31 4.09 9.98
C GLY A 351 -5.44 5.28 10.93
N PHE A 352 -5.16 5.06 12.21
CA PHE A 352 -5.19 6.08 13.25
C PHE A 352 -4.06 7.12 13.07
N VAL A 353 -2.85 6.70 12.72
CA VAL A 353 -1.75 7.62 12.38
C VAL A 353 -2.05 8.39 11.10
N GLN A 354 -2.55 7.70 10.06
CA GLN A 354 -2.85 8.30 8.76
C GLN A 354 -3.79 9.51 8.89
N SER A 355 -4.83 9.36 9.72
CA SER A 355 -5.89 10.35 9.95
C SER A 355 -5.57 11.36 11.07
N HIS A 356 -4.32 11.41 11.56
CA HIS A 356 -3.91 12.24 12.70
C HIS A 356 -4.83 12.12 13.93
N GLY A 357 -5.25 10.89 14.19
CA GLY A 357 -6.12 10.53 15.28
C GLY A 357 -7.61 10.65 14.97
N TYR A 358 -8.03 10.39 13.73
CA TYR A 358 -9.38 10.59 13.20
C TYR A 358 -9.96 12.00 13.41
N LYS A 359 -9.11 13.03 13.48
CA LYS A 359 -9.50 14.44 13.66
C LYS A 359 -10.09 15.10 12.39
N TYR A 360 -10.41 14.27 11.38
CA TYR A 360 -10.89 14.65 10.05
C TYR A 360 -12.06 13.73 9.64
#